data_AF-A0A924F2E7-F1
#
_entry.id   AF-A0A924F2E7-F1
#
_cell.length_a   1.000
_cell.length_b   1.000
_cell.length_c   1.000
_cell.angle_alpha   90.00
_cell.angle_beta   90.00
_cell.angle_gamma   90.00
#
_symmetry.space_group_name_H-M   'P 1'
#
loop_
_entity.id
_entity.type
_entity.pdbx_description
1 polymer ?
#
loop_
_entity_poly.entity_id
_entity_poly.type
_entity_poly.pdbx_seq_one_letter_code
_entity_poly.pdbx_strand_id
1 'polypeptide(L)' 'PIVLSGIRTAAVLTMGTATLAAFIGGGGLGEPIVTGLGLADMRLVLSGAIPAAILAIAVDALLALAERAVAPAHIR' A
#
# COMPACT_ATOMS: atom_id res chain seq x y z
N PRO A 1 -11.55 17.34 -2.41
CA PRO A 1 -12.91 16.85 -2.06
C PRO A 1 -12.84 15.73 -1.00
N ILE A 2 -13.71 15.75 0.02
CA ILE A 2 -13.67 14.80 1.16
C ILE A 2 -13.71 13.34 0.70
N VAL A 3 -14.49 13.04 -0.34
CA VAL A 3 -14.60 11.68 -0.93
C VAL A 3 -13.25 11.18 -1.44
N LEU A 4 -12.45 12.03 -2.09
CA LEU A 4 -11.17 11.62 -2.64
C LEU A 4 -10.11 11.36 -1.55
N SER A 5 -10.13 12.17 -0.49
CA SER A 5 -9.33 11.87 0.71
C SER A 5 -9.72 10.52 1.32
N GLY A 6 -11.01 10.17 1.33
CA GLY A 6 -11.48 8.87 1.79
C GLY A 6 -10.97 7.71 0.92
N ILE A 7 -11.00 7.87 -0.41
CA ILE A 7 -10.48 6.86 -1.36
C ILE A 7 -8.99 6.61 -1.13
N ARG A 8 -8.21 7.67 -0.91
CA ARG A 8 -6.77 7.56 -0.65
C ARG A 8 -6.48 6.74 0.62
N THR A 9 -7.14 7.07 1.73
CA THR A 9 -7.01 6.30 2.97
C THR A 9 -7.44 4.85 2.78
N ALA A 10 -8.55 4.61 2.11
CA ALA A 10 -9.04 3.26 1.84
C ALA A 10 -8.06 2.44 0.97
N ALA A 11 -7.44 3.07 -0.03
CA ALA A 11 -6.45 2.44 -0.89
C ALA A 11 -5.21 2.00 -0.09
N VAL A 12 -4.69 2.89 0.77
CA VAL A 12 -3.52 2.56 1.62
C VAL A 12 -3.85 1.43 2.61
N LEU A 13 -5.03 1.46 3.25
CA LEU A 13 -5.48 0.38 4.13
C LEU A 13 -5.61 -0.96 3.37
N THR A 14 -6.15 -0.93 2.16
CA THR A 14 -6.29 -2.12 1.31
C THR A 14 -4.93 -2.68 0.90
N MET A 15 -3.92 -1.84 0.64
CA MET A 15 -2.56 -2.31 0.40
C MET A 15 -1.98 -3.02 1.63
N GLY A 16 -2.25 -2.50 2.83
CA GLY A 16 -1.86 -3.15 4.09
C GLY A 16 -2.49 -4.55 4.22
N THR A 17 -3.80 -4.67 4.05
CA THR A 17 -4.49 -5.97 4.13
C THR A 17 -4.13 -6.91 2.98
N ALA A 18 -3.81 -6.39 1.79
CA ALA A 18 -3.35 -7.20 0.66
C ALA A 18 -2.03 -7.93 0.96
N THR A 19 -1.14 -7.35 1.78
CA THR A 19 0.09 -8.07 2.21
C THR A 19 -0.21 -9.33 3.04
N LEU A 20 -1.38 -9.37 3.70
CA LEU A 20 -1.80 -10.55 4.47
C LEU A 20 -2.23 -11.71 3.56
N ALA A 21 -2.47 -11.48 2.27
CA ALA A 21 -2.79 -12.56 1.32
C ALA A 21 -1.67 -13.61 1.21
N ALA A 22 -0.43 -13.26 1.57
CA ALA A 22 0.68 -14.20 1.66
C ALA A 22 0.40 -15.34 2.66
N PHE A 23 -0.37 -15.11 3.72
CA PHE A 23 -0.73 -16.17 4.69
C PHE A 23 -1.59 -17.29 4.11
N ILE A 24 -2.32 -17.03 3.02
CA ILE A 24 -3.17 -18.03 2.35
C ILE A 24 -2.54 -18.56 1.05
N GLY A 25 -1.24 -18.33 0.84
CA GLY A 25 -0.55 -18.74 -0.39
C GLY A 25 -0.87 -17.86 -1.62
N GLY A 26 -1.39 -16.64 -1.40
CA GLY A 26 -1.67 -15.68 -2.47
C GLY A 26 -0.41 -15.06 -3.11
N GLY A 27 0.77 -15.29 -2.53
CA GLY A 27 2.04 -14.77 -3.03
C GLY A 27 2.21 -13.26 -2.85
N GLY A 28 3.19 -12.70 -3.56
CA GLY A 28 3.43 -11.26 -3.65
C GLY A 28 4.41 -10.72 -2.60
N LEU A 29 4.33 -9.41 -2.34
CA LEU A 29 5.28 -8.70 -1.45
C LEU A 29 5.11 -9.06 0.03
N GLY A 30 4.01 -9.74 0.40
CA GLY A 30 3.81 -10.26 1.75
C GLY A 30 4.59 -11.54 2.03
N GLU A 31 5.03 -12.28 1.01
CA GLU A 31 5.72 -13.57 1.17
C GLU A 31 7.01 -13.47 2.02
N PRO A 32 7.90 -12.48 1.77
CA PRO A 32 9.10 -12.30 2.59
C PRO A 32 8.77 -11.82 4.01
N ILE A 33 7.66 -11.10 4.19
CA ILE A 33 7.18 -10.63 5.50
C ILE A 33 6.80 -11.84 6.36
N VAL A 34 5.93 -12.70 5.82
CA VAL A 34 5.45 -13.90 6.54
C VAL A 34 6.60 -14.88 6.79
N THR A 35 7.45 -15.11 5.79
CA THR A 35 8.62 -15.99 5.94
C THR A 35 9.60 -15.45 6.97
N GLY A 36 9.92 -14.15 6.93
CA GLY A 36 10.79 -13.50 7.91
C GLY A 36 10.22 -13.54 9.32
N LEU A 37 8.90 -13.41 9.46
CA LEU A 37 8.22 -13.54 10.74
C LEU A 37 8.34 -14.96 11.31
N GLY A 38 8.19 -15.98 10.46
CA GLY A 38 8.36 -17.39 10.84
C GLY A 38 9.80 -17.76 11.21
N LEU A 39 10.79 -17.12 10.58
CA LEU A 39 12.22 -17.33 10.83
C LEU A 39 12.80 -16.41 11.93
N ALA A 40 11.99 -15.51 12.50
CA ALA A 40 12.44 -14.42 13.37
C ALA A 40 13.58 -13.57 12.77
N ASP A 41 13.61 -13.45 11.43
CA ASP A 41 14.61 -12.69 10.69
C ASP A 41 14.05 -11.35 10.22
N MET A 42 14.41 -10.29 10.93
CA MET A 42 13.99 -8.92 10.62
C MET A 42 14.51 -8.42 9.26
N ARG A 43 15.68 -8.88 8.80
CA ARG A 43 16.18 -8.50 7.47
C ARG A 43 15.25 -9.03 6.38
N LEU A 44 14.75 -10.25 6.55
CA LEU A 44 13.82 -10.84 5.60
C LEU A 44 12.46 -10.15 5.66
N VAL A 45 11.96 -9.82 6.84
CA VAL A 45 10.74 -9.01 7.00
C VAL A 45 10.87 -7.68 6.26
N LEU A 46 11.96 -6.95 6.48
CA LEU A 46 12.21 -5.66 5.85
C LEU A 46 12.35 -5.77 4.33
N SER A 47 12.87 -6.88 3.82
CA SER A 47 13.00 -7.11 2.37
C SER A 47 11.65 -7.11 1.64
N GLY A 48 10.56 -7.52 2.30
CA GLY A 48 9.19 -7.44 1.78
C GLY A 48 8.45 -6.17 2.20
N ALA A 49 8.64 -5.73 3.45
CA ALA A 49 7.95 -4.58 4.01
C ALA A 49 8.34 -3.24 3.34
N ILE A 50 9.64 -3.04 3.03
CA ILE A 50 10.12 -1.83 2.37
C ILE A 50 9.50 -1.65 0.97
N PRO A 51 9.60 -2.62 0.04
CA PRO A 51 8.97 -2.47 -1.27
C PRO A 51 7.44 -2.37 -1.19
N ALA A 52 6.80 -3.06 -0.25
CA ALA A 52 5.36 -2.92 -0.02
C ALA A 52 4.97 -1.50 0.42
N ALA A 53 5.73 -0.90 1.35
CA ALA A 53 5.51 0.48 1.80
C ALA A 53 5.74 1.49 0.66
N ILE A 54 6.79 1.30 -0.14
CA ILE A 54 7.05 2.14 -1.32
C ILE A 54 5.88 2.05 -2.31
N LEU A 55 5.37 0.85 -2.58
CA LEU A 55 4.22 0.65 -3.45
C LEU A 55 2.97 1.37 -2.92
N ALA A 56 2.69 1.26 -1.62
CA ALA A 56 1.55 1.93 -0.99
C ALA A 56 1.65 3.47 -1.13
N ILE A 57 2.84 4.03 -0.91
CA ILE A 57 3.10 5.47 -1.10
C ILE A 57 2.96 5.86 -2.58
N ALA A 58 3.46 5.03 -3.50
CA ALA A 58 3.34 5.29 -4.93
C ALA A 58 1.88 5.32 -5.39
N VAL A 59 1.04 4.39 -4.89
CA VAL A 59 -0.40 4.37 -5.17
C VAL A 59 -1.08 5.62 -4.60
N ASP A 60 -0.78 6.01 -3.36
CA ASP A 60 -1.33 7.24 -2.78
C ASP A 60 -0.94 8.49 -3.59
N ALA A 61 0.33 8.57 -4.03
CA ALA A 61 0.81 9.67 -4.85
C ALA A 61 0.13 9.71 -6.24
N LEU A 62 -0.10 8.54 -6.86
CA LEU A 62 -0.84 8.44 -8.12
C LEU A 62 -2.30 8.90 -7.95
N LEU A 63 -2.95 8.51 -6.86
CA LEU A 63 -4.30 8.97 -6.54
C LEU A 63 -4.33 10.48 -6.26
N ALA A 64 -3.31 11.03 -5.61
CA ALA A 64 -3.17 12.47 -5.40
C ALA A 64 -2.92 13.23 -6.72
N LEU A 65 -2.25 12.63 -7.69
CA LEU A 65 -2.09 13.22 -9.02
C LEU A 65 -3.39 13.16 -9.81
N ALA A 66 -4.10 12.03 -9.76
CA ALA A 66 -5.43 11.88 -10.33
C ALA A 66 -6.42 12.87 -9.72
N GLU A 67 -6.33 13.13 -8.41
CA GLU A 67 -7.10 14.18 -7.72
C GLU A 67 -6.91 15.53 -8.39
N ARG A 68 -5.66 15.93 -8.66
CA ARG A 68 -5.34 17.22 -9.27
C ARG A 68 -5.83 17.32 -10.71
N ALA A 69 -5.85 16.21 -11.44
CA ALA A 69 -6.34 16.17 -12.82
C ALA A 69 -7.87 16.24 -12.90
N VAL A 70 -8.57 15.63 -11.95
CA VAL A 70 -10.04 15.55 -11.92
C VAL A 70 -10.67 16.73 -11.17
N ALA A 71 -10.00 17.29 -10.16
CA ALA A 71 -10.47 18.47 -9.43
C ALA A 71 -10.40 19.72 -10.33
N PRO A 72 -11.54 20.30 -10.75
CA PRO A 72 -11.53 21.51 -11.58
C PRO A 72 -10.95 22.67 -10.78
N ALA A 73 -10.23 23.56 -11.45
CA ALA A 73 -9.56 24.73 -10.89
C ALA A 73 -10.48 25.79 -10.22
N HIS A 74 -11.78 25.50 -10.01
CA HIS A 74 -12.82 26.48 -9.66
C HIS A 74 -13.34 26.39 -8.22
N ILE A 75 -12.77 25.54 -7.36
CA ILE A 75 -13.07 25.54 -5.92
C ILE A 75 -11.74 25.60 -5.17
N ARG A 76 -11.18 26.80 -5.13
CA ARG A 76 -10.12 27.16 -4.19
C ARG A 76 -10.74 27.97 -3.05
#